data_AF-A0A8J2INZ5-F1
#
_entry.id   AF-A0A8J2INZ5-F1
#
_cell.length_a   1.000
_cell.length_b   1.000
_cell.length_c   1.000
_cell.angle_alpha   90.00
_cell.angle_beta   90.00
_cell.angle_gamma   90.00
#
_symmetry.space_group_name_H-M   'P 1'
#
loop_
_entity.id
_entity.type
_entity.pdbx_description
1 polymer ?
#
loop_
_entity_poly.entity_id
_entity_poly.type
_entity_poly.pdbx_seq_one_letter_code
_entity_poly.pdbx_strand_id
1 'polypeptide(L)'
;MTDTEVNKADRPRWLINIEKNMEEDFGQFPSISPSYELVRDLLIAPKDSDTAVSDAVNRFYDSYTSNGDRERREPPDYMAGFKLNTIASVVFETTRDVFYTSFEHDRLVEFLVGIKKGAAAEYDPENPQFVYHSWGLEAIVEESWNASHVDGKTHHLADEPEQVWSEGWLNISGLISKLYRQGLLDTDGLLWVSSDLQKALETKKEENVSSDAGRQAQVLAAINHILIAGEVFARDVKAASEKQKADLNAEKLKMWADRMKEIADLVDDSARWNLKERAMEGHELMVELLLE
;
A
#
# COMPACT_ATOMS: atom_id res chain seq x y z
N MET A 1 -14.26 6.22 41.59
CA MET A 1 -13.20 6.67 40.68
C MET A 1 -13.00 5.54 39.71
N THR A 2 -13.51 5.72 38.49
CA THR A 2 -13.64 4.69 37.47
C THR A 2 -12.32 4.50 36.72
N ASP A 3 -11.93 3.23 36.57
CA ASP A 3 -10.76 2.70 35.86
C ASP A 3 -10.80 2.98 34.34
N THR A 4 -10.63 4.22 33.90
CA THR A 4 -10.59 4.55 32.45
C THR A 4 -9.38 5.37 31.99
N GLU A 5 -8.40 5.64 32.85
CA GLU A 5 -7.16 6.35 32.48
C GLU A 5 -5.91 5.46 32.47
N VAL A 6 -6.06 4.14 32.55
CA VAL A 6 -4.92 3.22 32.44
C VAL A 6 -4.61 2.96 30.95
N ASN A 7 -3.50 3.56 30.48
CA ASN A 7 -2.73 3.22 29.27
C ASN A 7 -3.27 3.59 27.87
N LYS A 8 -3.49 4.88 27.59
CA LYS A 8 -3.44 5.37 26.19
C LYS A 8 -2.03 5.38 25.59
N ALA A 9 -0.97 5.37 26.42
CA ALA A 9 0.42 5.53 25.99
C ALA A 9 1.06 4.28 25.33
N ASP A 10 0.56 3.07 25.63
CA ASP A 10 1.12 1.80 25.14
C ASP A 10 0.39 1.24 23.90
N ARG A 11 -0.56 2.00 23.34
CA ARG A 11 -1.39 1.54 22.23
C ARG A 11 -0.71 1.80 20.88
N PRO A 12 -0.84 0.90 19.89
CA PRO A 12 -0.32 1.14 18.55
C PRO A 12 -0.90 2.40 17.92
N ARG A 13 -0.08 3.16 17.18
CA ARG A 13 -0.50 4.41 16.51
C ARG A 13 -1.71 4.23 15.60
N TRP A 14 -1.72 3.15 14.81
CA TRP A 14 -2.84 2.80 13.95
C TRP A 14 -4.16 2.64 14.71
N LEU A 15 -4.13 2.09 15.94
CA LEU A 15 -5.34 1.87 16.73
C LEU A 15 -5.89 3.18 17.28
N ILE A 16 -5.00 4.08 17.71
CA ILE A 16 -5.38 5.43 18.15
C ILE A 16 -6.02 6.20 17.00
N ASN A 17 -5.43 6.13 15.80
CA ASN A 17 -5.92 6.86 14.64
C ASN A 17 -7.24 6.30 14.10
N ILE A 18 -7.42 4.97 14.04
CA ILE A 18 -8.71 4.38 13.68
C ILE A 18 -9.81 4.84 14.64
N GLU A 19 -9.58 4.76 15.96
CA GLU A 19 -10.60 5.16 16.94
C GLU A 19 -10.91 6.66 16.89
N LYS A 20 -9.88 7.49 16.68
CA LYS A 20 -10.08 8.92 16.46
C LYS A 20 -10.94 9.18 15.22
N ASN A 21 -10.63 8.55 14.08
CA ASN A 21 -11.40 8.72 12.85
C ASN A 21 -12.83 8.20 13.03
N MET A 22 -13.03 7.11 13.78
CA MET A 22 -14.38 6.67 14.15
C MET A 22 -15.15 7.74 14.92
N GLU A 23 -14.53 8.42 15.89
CA GLU A 23 -15.17 9.50 16.66
C GLU A 23 -15.45 10.75 15.82
N GLU A 24 -14.51 11.15 14.95
CA GLU A 24 -14.61 12.33 14.09
C GLU A 24 -15.60 12.12 12.93
N ASP A 25 -15.54 10.98 12.26
CA ASP A 25 -16.40 10.66 11.11
C ASP A 25 -17.81 10.24 11.52
N PHE A 26 -18.03 9.75 12.76
CA PHE A 26 -19.39 9.49 13.25
C PHE A 26 -20.26 10.76 13.26
N GLY A 27 -19.63 11.94 13.38
CA GLY A 27 -20.32 13.23 13.31
C GLY A 27 -20.63 13.72 11.89
N GLN A 28 -19.86 13.32 10.87
CA GLN A 28 -19.94 13.89 9.51
C GLN A 28 -20.31 12.87 8.43
N PHE A 29 -19.83 11.63 8.53
CA PHE A 29 -20.05 10.54 7.58
C PHE A 29 -20.32 9.21 8.31
N PRO A 30 -21.51 9.03 8.93
CA PRO A 30 -21.84 7.82 9.69
C PRO A 30 -21.70 6.51 8.89
N SER A 31 -21.73 6.59 7.56
CA SER A 31 -21.57 5.44 6.65
C SER A 31 -20.14 4.88 6.55
N ILE A 32 -19.11 5.63 6.99
CA ILE A 32 -17.70 5.21 6.90
C ILE A 32 -17.28 4.44 8.17
N SER A 33 -17.89 4.76 9.31
CA SER A 33 -17.61 4.15 10.62
C SER A 33 -17.58 2.60 10.61
N PRO A 34 -18.47 1.87 9.90
CA PRO A 34 -18.39 0.40 9.83
C PRO A 34 -17.11 -0.13 9.15
N SER A 35 -16.51 0.63 8.23
CA SER A 35 -15.26 0.24 7.57
C SER A 35 -14.08 0.33 8.53
N TYR A 36 -14.02 1.37 9.36
CA TYR A 36 -13.04 1.50 10.43
C TYR A 36 -13.17 0.41 11.49
N GLU A 37 -14.41 0.10 11.92
CA GLU A 37 -14.65 -1.01 12.86
C GLU A 37 -14.16 -2.34 12.30
N LEU A 38 -14.45 -2.61 11.03
CA LEU A 38 -14.03 -3.84 10.37
C LEU A 38 -12.51 -3.95 10.32
N VAL A 39 -11.80 -2.90 9.89
CA VAL A 39 -10.33 -2.88 9.84
C VAL A 39 -9.72 -2.98 11.25
N ARG A 40 -10.27 -2.28 12.24
CA ARG A 40 -9.85 -2.39 13.64
C ARG A 40 -9.96 -3.82 14.14
N ASP A 41 -11.13 -4.44 13.98
CA ASP A 41 -11.41 -5.77 14.50
C ASP A 41 -10.51 -6.82 13.82
N LEU A 42 -10.26 -6.67 12.51
CA LEU A 42 -9.29 -7.47 11.75
C LEU A 42 -7.89 -7.39 12.37
N LEU A 43 -7.43 -6.18 12.72
CA LEU A 43 -6.08 -5.97 13.25
C LEU A 43 -5.92 -6.37 14.72
N ILE A 44 -6.97 -6.26 15.54
CA ILE A 44 -6.95 -6.67 16.95
C ILE A 44 -7.08 -8.19 17.12
N ALA A 45 -7.63 -8.91 16.13
CA ALA A 45 -7.82 -10.36 16.24
C ALA A 45 -6.51 -11.09 16.60
N PRO A 46 -6.54 -12.20 17.37
CA PRO A 46 -5.34 -12.94 17.78
C PRO A 46 -4.45 -13.32 16.60
N LYS A 47 -3.12 -13.22 16.71
CA LYS A 47 -2.18 -13.45 15.59
C LYS A 47 -2.28 -14.85 14.98
N ASP A 48 -2.65 -15.83 15.79
CA ASP A 48 -2.89 -17.23 15.45
C ASP A 48 -4.32 -17.51 14.97
N SER A 49 -5.14 -16.47 14.75
CA SER A 49 -6.47 -16.64 14.18
C SER A 49 -6.41 -16.93 12.68
N ASP A 50 -6.72 -18.17 12.32
CA ASP A 50 -6.85 -18.63 10.94
C ASP A 50 -8.11 -18.07 10.24
N THR A 51 -9.05 -17.50 10.98
CA THR A 51 -10.34 -17.01 10.43
C THR A 51 -10.47 -15.50 10.38
N ALA A 52 -9.56 -14.74 10.99
CA ALA A 52 -9.70 -13.29 11.13
C ALA A 52 -9.92 -12.58 9.78
N VAL A 53 -9.13 -12.96 8.75
CA VAL A 53 -9.28 -12.42 7.40
C VAL A 53 -10.60 -12.85 6.77
N SER A 54 -10.92 -14.16 6.79
CA SER A 54 -12.17 -14.65 6.18
C SER A 54 -13.42 -14.07 6.84
N ASP A 55 -13.40 -13.88 8.16
CA ASP A 55 -14.51 -13.30 8.91
C ASP A 55 -14.70 -11.82 8.56
N ALA A 56 -13.60 -11.06 8.44
CA ALA A 56 -13.62 -9.67 8.00
C ALA A 56 -14.13 -9.54 6.55
N VAL A 57 -13.67 -10.42 5.66
CA VAL A 57 -14.12 -10.49 4.27
C VAL A 57 -15.63 -10.79 4.22
N ASN A 58 -16.11 -11.79 4.96
CA ASN A 58 -17.55 -12.12 5.02
C ASN A 58 -18.38 -10.95 5.54
N ARG A 59 -17.92 -10.26 6.60
CA ARG A 59 -18.59 -9.06 7.12
C ARG A 59 -18.68 -7.94 6.07
N PHE A 60 -17.65 -7.77 5.23
CA PHE A 60 -17.70 -6.81 4.12
C PHE A 60 -18.78 -7.20 3.11
N TYR A 61 -18.83 -8.47 2.68
CA TYR A 61 -19.87 -8.95 1.76
C TYR A 61 -21.28 -8.84 2.36
N ASP A 62 -21.47 -9.19 3.63
CA ASP A 62 -22.77 -9.07 4.31
C ASP A 62 -23.26 -7.62 4.34
N SER A 63 -22.35 -6.67 4.58
CA SER A 63 -22.64 -5.23 4.51
C SER A 63 -23.01 -4.76 3.09
N TYR A 64 -22.37 -5.31 2.07
CA TYR A 64 -22.70 -5.03 0.67
C TYR A 64 -24.09 -5.58 0.29
N THR A 65 -24.33 -6.87 0.57
CA THR A 65 -25.55 -7.58 0.18
C THR A 65 -26.79 -7.06 0.90
N SER A 66 -26.68 -6.72 2.19
CA SER A 66 -27.80 -6.19 2.99
C SER A 66 -28.34 -4.83 2.50
N ASN A 67 -27.57 -4.09 1.70
CA ASN A 67 -27.96 -2.80 1.12
C ASN A 67 -28.39 -2.89 -0.36
N GLY A 68 -28.20 -4.04 -1.02
CA GLY A 68 -28.45 -4.23 -2.46
C GLY A 68 -29.88 -3.92 -2.92
N ASP A 69 -30.89 -4.20 -2.07
CA ASP A 69 -32.29 -3.89 -2.38
C ASP A 69 -32.65 -2.42 -2.21
N ARG A 70 -31.90 -1.67 -1.38
CA ARG A 70 -32.18 -0.26 -1.08
C ARG A 70 -31.43 0.71 -2.01
N GLU A 71 -30.32 0.27 -2.58
CA GLU A 71 -29.41 1.11 -3.38
C GLU A 71 -29.59 0.93 -4.92
N ARG A 72 -30.68 0.26 -5.38
CA ARG A 72 -31.08 0.04 -6.81
C ARG A 72 -31.19 1.29 -7.71
N ARG A 73 -30.84 2.48 -7.22
CA ARG A 73 -30.83 3.74 -7.99
C ARG A 73 -29.61 3.85 -8.90
N GLU A 74 -28.54 3.12 -8.59
CA GLU A 74 -27.26 3.15 -9.30
C GLU A 74 -26.97 1.77 -9.95
N PRO A 75 -26.27 1.71 -11.09
CA PRO A 75 -25.73 0.45 -11.60
C PRO A 75 -24.86 -0.26 -10.55
N PRO A 76 -24.87 -1.61 -10.48
CA PRO A 76 -24.07 -2.38 -9.52
C PRO A 76 -22.59 -1.97 -9.50
N ASP A 77 -22.05 -1.63 -10.67
CA ASP A 77 -20.66 -1.20 -10.87
C ASP A 77 -20.31 0.05 -10.06
N TYR A 78 -21.22 1.02 -10.00
CA TYR A 78 -20.98 2.28 -9.28
C TYR A 78 -20.96 2.07 -7.77
N MET A 79 -21.91 1.29 -7.25
CA MET A 79 -21.93 0.91 -5.84
C MET A 79 -20.71 0.09 -5.46
N ALA A 80 -20.30 -0.85 -6.32
CA ALA A 80 -19.10 -1.65 -6.10
C ALA A 80 -17.85 -0.77 -5.99
N GLY A 81 -17.66 0.15 -6.94
CA GLY A 81 -16.56 1.12 -6.89
C GLY A 81 -16.59 1.96 -5.62
N PHE A 82 -17.76 2.48 -5.21
CA PHE A 82 -17.90 3.29 -4.00
C PHE A 82 -17.53 2.52 -2.72
N LYS A 83 -18.04 1.29 -2.55
CA LYS A 83 -17.76 0.47 -1.35
C LYS A 83 -16.30 0.03 -1.32
N LEU A 84 -15.72 -0.33 -2.48
CA LEU A 84 -14.31 -0.65 -2.61
C LEU A 84 -13.42 0.55 -2.27
N ASN A 85 -13.77 1.74 -2.77
CA ASN A 85 -13.07 2.99 -2.44
C ASN A 85 -13.08 3.26 -0.95
N THR A 86 -14.26 3.12 -0.32
CA THR A 86 -14.42 3.40 1.10
C THR A 86 -13.53 2.49 1.94
N ILE A 87 -13.59 1.17 1.72
CA ILE A 87 -12.80 0.23 2.51
C ILE A 87 -11.30 0.34 2.18
N ALA A 88 -10.95 0.58 0.91
CA ALA A 88 -9.57 0.80 0.52
C ALA A 88 -9.00 2.07 1.16
N SER A 89 -9.75 3.18 1.21
CA SER A 89 -9.30 4.42 1.86
C SER A 89 -8.93 4.17 3.31
N VAL A 90 -9.81 3.50 4.05
CA VAL A 90 -9.55 3.14 5.46
C VAL A 90 -8.32 2.24 5.59
N VAL A 91 -8.14 1.26 4.69
CA VAL A 91 -6.95 0.39 4.69
C VAL A 91 -5.67 1.19 4.42
N PHE A 92 -5.67 2.08 3.44
CA PHE A 92 -4.50 2.91 3.11
C PHE A 92 -4.17 3.91 4.22
N GLU A 93 -5.17 4.58 4.78
CA GLU A 93 -4.99 5.47 5.93
C GLU A 93 -4.40 4.72 7.13
N THR A 94 -4.95 3.55 7.46
CA THR A 94 -4.44 2.68 8.53
C THR A 94 -3.01 2.23 8.25
N THR A 95 -2.72 1.85 7.01
CA THR A 95 -1.42 1.32 6.58
C THR A 95 -0.28 2.30 6.86
N ARG A 96 -0.53 3.60 6.79
CA ARG A 96 0.46 4.63 7.13
C ARG A 96 1.13 4.37 8.49
N ASP A 97 0.40 3.76 9.42
CA ASP A 97 0.83 3.51 10.79
C ASP A 97 1.13 2.04 11.10
N VAL A 98 1.11 1.18 10.08
CA VAL A 98 1.37 -0.25 10.19
C VAL A 98 2.62 -0.58 9.38
N PHE A 99 3.69 -1.00 10.06
CA PHE A 99 4.98 -1.17 9.40
C PHE A 99 4.93 -2.26 8.32
N TYR A 100 5.49 -2.02 7.14
CA TYR A 100 5.31 -2.92 5.97
C TYR A 100 5.80 -4.37 6.14
N THR A 101 6.64 -4.65 7.14
CA THR A 101 7.11 -6.01 7.46
C THR A 101 6.31 -6.67 8.58
N SER A 102 5.33 -5.97 9.15
CA SER A 102 4.53 -6.49 10.25
C SER A 102 3.42 -7.41 9.76
N PHE A 103 3.02 -8.29 10.67
CA PHE A 103 1.90 -9.20 10.47
C PHE A 103 0.57 -8.46 10.23
N GLU A 104 0.36 -7.34 10.91
CA GLU A 104 -0.80 -6.48 10.74
C GLU A 104 -0.87 -5.91 9.31
N HIS A 105 0.28 -5.60 8.70
CA HIS A 105 0.34 -5.14 7.31
C HIS A 105 -0.07 -6.24 6.33
N ASP A 106 0.42 -7.47 6.55
CA ASP A 106 0.04 -8.63 5.76
C ASP A 106 -1.47 -8.92 5.86
N ARG A 107 -2.08 -8.76 7.04
CA ARG A 107 -3.54 -8.86 7.20
C ARG A 107 -4.33 -7.87 6.35
N LEU A 108 -3.88 -6.63 6.26
CA LEU A 108 -4.53 -5.61 5.43
C LEU A 108 -4.47 -5.98 3.94
N VAL A 109 -3.35 -6.52 3.49
CA VAL A 109 -3.18 -7.04 2.12
C VAL A 109 -4.11 -8.24 1.88
N GLU A 110 -4.07 -9.23 2.76
CA GLU A 110 -4.88 -10.46 2.64
C GLU A 110 -6.37 -10.15 2.66
N PHE A 111 -6.79 -9.14 3.42
CA PHE A 111 -8.16 -8.67 3.44
C PHE A 111 -8.61 -8.11 2.08
N LEU A 112 -7.84 -7.21 1.47
CA LEU A 112 -8.15 -6.68 0.12
C LEU A 112 -8.10 -7.78 -0.95
N VAL A 113 -7.14 -8.72 -0.85
CA VAL A 113 -7.05 -9.89 -1.73
C VAL A 113 -8.27 -10.80 -1.56
N GLY A 114 -8.73 -11.01 -0.33
CA GLY A 114 -9.94 -11.78 -0.03
C GLY A 114 -11.20 -11.16 -0.64
N ILE A 115 -11.34 -9.83 -0.57
CA ILE A 115 -12.42 -9.09 -1.24
C ILE A 115 -12.36 -9.24 -2.77
N LYS A 116 -11.17 -9.28 -3.40
CA LYS A 116 -11.09 -9.56 -4.84
C LYS A 116 -11.49 -11.00 -5.16
N LYS A 117 -11.05 -11.98 -4.35
CA LYS A 117 -11.27 -13.42 -4.62
C LYS A 117 -12.71 -13.87 -4.44
N GLY A 118 -13.44 -13.30 -3.49
CA GLY A 118 -14.85 -13.66 -3.25
C GLY A 118 -15.84 -12.92 -4.15
N ALA A 119 -15.36 -12.06 -5.04
CA ALA A 119 -16.21 -11.23 -5.89
C ALA A 119 -16.71 -11.99 -7.12
N ALA A 120 -17.87 -11.56 -7.63
CA ALA A 120 -18.43 -12.07 -8.87
C ALA A 120 -17.91 -11.29 -10.09
N ALA A 121 -17.94 -11.94 -11.25
CA ALA A 121 -17.65 -11.30 -12.54
C ALA A 121 -18.79 -10.37 -13.00
N GLU A 122 -20.03 -10.67 -12.62
CA GLU A 122 -21.24 -9.89 -12.92
C GLU A 122 -22.24 -9.97 -11.76
N TYR A 123 -23.17 -9.02 -11.71
CA TYR A 123 -24.21 -8.98 -10.68
C TYR A 123 -25.34 -9.95 -11.00
N ASP A 124 -25.66 -10.84 -10.07
CA ASP A 124 -26.79 -11.79 -10.15
C ASP A 124 -27.85 -11.45 -9.08
N PRO A 125 -29.10 -11.14 -9.46
CA PRO A 125 -30.15 -10.86 -8.49
C PRO A 125 -30.59 -12.08 -7.65
N GLU A 126 -30.40 -13.31 -8.13
CA GLU A 126 -30.72 -14.54 -7.36
C GLU A 126 -29.61 -14.89 -6.37
N ASN A 127 -28.38 -14.46 -6.66
CA ASN A 127 -27.21 -14.60 -5.81
C ASN A 127 -26.40 -13.28 -5.80
N PRO A 128 -26.87 -12.25 -5.06
CA PRO A 128 -26.32 -10.89 -5.15
C PRO A 128 -24.95 -10.80 -4.49
N GLN A 129 -23.90 -11.13 -5.25
CA GLN A 129 -22.51 -11.00 -4.83
C GLN A 129 -21.95 -9.62 -5.19
N PHE A 130 -20.92 -9.19 -4.47
CA PHE A 130 -20.16 -7.98 -4.82
C PHE A 130 -19.45 -8.19 -6.15
N VAL A 131 -19.71 -7.30 -7.10
CA VAL A 131 -19.02 -7.30 -8.38
C VAL A 131 -17.72 -6.52 -8.21
N TYR A 132 -16.59 -7.16 -8.45
CA TYR A 132 -15.31 -6.44 -8.42
C TYR A 132 -15.07 -5.84 -9.79
N HIS A 133 -15.18 -4.53 -9.87
CA HIS A 133 -14.72 -3.82 -11.05
C HIS A 133 -13.33 -3.26 -10.78
N SER A 134 -12.42 -3.42 -11.74
CA SER A 134 -11.03 -2.94 -11.69
C SER A 134 -10.94 -1.41 -11.77
N TRP A 135 -11.84 -0.68 -11.13
CA TRP A 135 -11.80 0.76 -10.95
C TRP A 135 -12.22 1.05 -9.51
N GLY A 136 -11.55 2.03 -8.90
CA GLY A 136 -11.78 2.40 -7.51
C GLY A 136 -10.59 2.14 -6.60
N LEU A 137 -10.17 0.87 -6.42
CA LEU A 137 -8.94 0.57 -5.66
C LEU A 137 -7.73 1.31 -6.25
N GLU A 138 -7.60 1.31 -7.58
CA GLU A 138 -6.52 2.02 -8.29
C GLU A 138 -6.59 3.55 -8.07
N ALA A 139 -7.79 4.13 -7.92
CA ALA A 139 -7.95 5.55 -7.61
C ALA A 139 -7.46 5.88 -6.19
N ILE A 140 -7.82 5.05 -5.20
CA ILE A 140 -7.31 5.19 -3.83
C ILE A 140 -5.79 4.98 -3.77
N VAL A 141 -5.27 4.03 -4.56
CA VAL A 141 -3.83 3.82 -4.69
C VAL A 141 -3.16 5.06 -5.27
N GLU A 142 -3.69 5.64 -6.35
CA GLU A 142 -3.16 6.87 -6.96
C GLU A 142 -3.15 8.04 -5.96
N GLU A 143 -4.27 8.28 -5.28
CA GLU A 143 -4.38 9.33 -4.26
C GLU A 143 -3.37 9.12 -3.13
N SER A 144 -3.28 7.90 -2.59
CA SER A 144 -2.37 7.56 -1.51
C SER A 144 -0.91 7.61 -1.94
N TRP A 145 -0.61 7.15 -3.15
CA TRP A 145 0.73 7.20 -3.76
C TRP A 145 1.19 8.65 -3.91
N ASN A 146 0.36 9.52 -4.49
CA ASN A 146 0.66 10.94 -4.63
C ASN A 146 0.81 11.64 -3.28
N ALA A 147 -0.08 11.37 -2.31
CA ALA A 147 -0.02 11.96 -0.97
C ALA A 147 1.22 11.50 -0.17
N SER A 148 1.71 10.28 -0.41
CA SER A 148 2.88 9.73 0.28
C SER A 148 4.22 10.30 -0.18
N HIS A 149 4.28 10.92 -1.37
CA HIS A 149 5.50 11.50 -1.94
C HIS A 149 5.84 12.86 -1.31
N VAL A 150 6.33 12.85 -0.08
CA VAL A 150 6.96 14.02 0.55
C VAL A 150 8.44 14.01 0.14
N ASP A 151 8.78 14.71 -0.93
CA ASP A 151 10.17 14.81 -1.33
C ASP A 151 11.05 15.61 -0.36
N GLY A 152 12.37 15.48 -0.50
CA GLY A 152 13.33 16.23 0.31
C GLY A 152 13.17 17.75 0.20
N LYS A 153 12.39 18.26 -0.76
CA LYS A 153 12.05 19.69 -0.86
C LYS A 153 10.74 20.06 -0.20
N THR A 154 9.84 19.12 0.04
CA THR A 154 8.48 19.32 0.59
C THR A 154 8.34 18.79 2.01
N HIS A 155 9.36 18.14 2.58
CA HIS A 155 9.33 17.70 4.00
C HIS A 155 9.05 18.82 4.99
N HIS A 156 9.43 20.07 4.68
CA HIS A 156 9.13 21.24 5.51
C HIS A 156 7.65 21.65 5.50
N LEU A 157 6.85 21.06 4.59
CA LEU A 157 5.40 21.23 4.51
C LEU A 157 4.64 20.14 5.28
N ALA A 158 5.34 19.11 5.78
CA ALA A 158 4.73 18.11 6.65
C ALA A 158 4.69 18.64 8.09
N ASP A 159 3.49 18.74 8.67
CA ASP A 159 3.30 19.15 10.07
C ASP A 159 3.73 18.07 11.08
N GLU A 160 4.06 16.87 10.60
CA GLU A 160 4.42 15.71 11.41
C GLU A 160 5.94 15.51 11.53
N PRO A 161 6.41 14.81 12.59
CA PRO A 161 7.82 14.47 12.75
C PRO A 161 8.37 13.63 11.58
N GLU A 162 9.65 13.86 11.24
CA GLU A 162 10.38 13.19 10.13
C GLU A 162 10.14 11.69 10.04
N GLN A 163 10.25 11.03 11.19
CA GLN A 163 10.09 9.59 11.30
C GLN A 163 8.69 9.13 10.89
N VAL A 164 7.65 9.87 11.26
CA VAL A 164 6.25 9.47 11.03
C VAL A 164 5.93 9.48 9.54
N TRP A 165 6.27 10.56 8.84
CA TRP A 165 5.99 10.63 7.41
C TRP A 165 6.92 9.73 6.58
N SER A 166 8.18 9.56 6.99
CA SER A 166 9.12 8.64 6.32
C SER A 166 8.66 7.18 6.43
N GLU A 167 8.23 6.75 7.62
CA GLU A 167 7.63 5.42 7.82
C GLU A 167 6.32 5.28 7.05
N GLY A 168 5.48 6.30 7.05
CA GLY A 168 4.23 6.33 6.29
C GLY A 168 4.46 6.03 4.80
N TRP A 169 5.48 6.63 4.20
CA TRP A 169 5.85 6.33 2.81
C TRP A 169 6.26 4.87 2.63
N LEU A 170 7.19 4.36 3.46
CA LEU A 170 7.62 2.96 3.38
C LEU A 170 6.44 1.99 3.49
N ASN A 171 5.48 2.30 4.37
CA ASN A 171 4.32 1.45 4.62
C ASN A 171 3.35 1.43 3.45
N ILE A 172 3.08 2.60 2.85
CA ILE A 172 2.20 2.73 1.68
C ILE A 172 2.85 2.10 0.45
N SER A 173 4.13 2.37 0.19
CA SER A 173 4.88 1.74 -0.91
C SER A 173 4.91 0.22 -0.76
N GLY A 174 5.11 -0.28 0.46
CA GLY A 174 5.03 -1.71 0.77
C GLY A 174 3.65 -2.31 0.50
N LEU A 175 2.56 -1.60 0.82
CA LEU A 175 1.20 -2.04 0.50
C LEU A 175 0.99 -2.09 -1.02
N ILE A 176 1.35 -1.03 -1.74
CA ILE A 176 1.27 -0.98 -3.21
C ILE A 176 2.04 -2.15 -3.83
N SER A 177 3.27 -2.41 -3.37
CA SER A 177 4.08 -3.54 -3.84
C SER A 177 3.36 -4.88 -3.63
N LYS A 178 2.82 -5.11 -2.43
CA LYS A 178 2.14 -6.37 -2.09
C LYS A 178 0.84 -6.53 -2.88
N LEU A 179 0.06 -5.47 -3.07
CA LEU A 179 -1.15 -5.47 -3.90
C LEU A 179 -0.81 -5.74 -5.37
N TYR A 180 0.23 -5.09 -5.90
CA TYR A 180 0.70 -5.33 -7.26
C TYR A 180 1.15 -6.78 -7.46
N ARG A 181 1.94 -7.33 -6.53
CA ARG A 181 2.34 -8.75 -6.54
C ARG A 181 1.14 -9.69 -6.58
N GLN A 182 0.06 -9.35 -5.88
CA GLN A 182 -1.15 -10.16 -5.81
C GLN A 182 -2.09 -9.93 -7.01
N GLY A 183 -1.66 -9.13 -7.99
CA GLY A 183 -2.45 -8.80 -9.18
C GLY A 183 -3.66 -7.95 -8.87
N LEU A 184 -3.63 -7.08 -7.86
CA LEU A 184 -4.74 -6.16 -7.58
C LEU A 184 -4.60 -4.84 -8.35
N LEU A 185 -3.43 -4.59 -8.93
CA LEU A 185 -3.05 -3.35 -9.64
C LEU A 185 -2.58 -3.67 -11.07
N ASP A 186 -3.37 -4.48 -11.80
CA ASP A 186 -2.99 -5.03 -13.11
C ASP A 186 -2.86 -3.94 -14.20
N THR A 187 -3.54 -2.79 -14.05
CA THR A 187 -3.50 -1.69 -15.03
C THR A 187 -2.30 -0.79 -14.78
N ASP A 188 -2.15 -0.31 -13.56
CA ASP A 188 -1.24 0.80 -13.22
C ASP A 188 -0.05 0.39 -12.33
N GLY A 189 0.01 -0.86 -11.86
CA GLY A 189 1.08 -1.34 -10.98
C GLY A 189 2.48 -1.15 -11.59
N LEU A 190 2.65 -1.51 -12.86
CA LEU A 190 3.91 -1.31 -13.60
C LEU A 190 4.28 0.18 -13.68
N LEU A 191 3.29 1.06 -13.90
CA LEU A 191 3.50 2.50 -14.01
C LEU A 191 3.97 3.10 -12.68
N TRP A 192 3.30 2.78 -11.56
CA TRP A 192 3.65 3.35 -10.26
C TRP A 192 5.02 2.86 -9.77
N VAL A 193 5.30 1.56 -9.89
CA VAL A 193 6.61 0.99 -9.53
C VAL A 193 7.74 1.62 -10.35
N SER A 194 7.58 1.71 -11.67
CA SER A 194 8.60 2.30 -12.55
C SER A 194 8.78 3.80 -12.29
N SER A 195 7.72 4.54 -11.98
CA SER A 195 7.80 5.95 -11.62
C SER A 195 8.57 6.16 -10.32
N ASP A 196 8.35 5.33 -9.29
CA ASP A 196 9.10 5.42 -8.03
C ASP A 196 10.59 5.09 -8.21
N LEU A 197 10.90 4.04 -8.98
CA LEU A 197 12.28 3.70 -9.35
C LEU A 197 12.95 4.85 -10.11
N GLN A 198 12.27 5.44 -11.09
CA GLN A 198 12.80 6.59 -11.83
C GLN A 198 13.05 7.79 -10.91
N LYS A 199 12.06 8.15 -10.07
CA LYS A 199 12.20 9.27 -9.13
C LYS A 199 13.34 9.04 -8.14
N ALA A 200 13.48 7.82 -7.63
CA ALA A 200 14.44 7.50 -6.59
C ALA A 200 15.86 7.29 -7.13
N LEU A 201 16.04 6.65 -8.29
CA LEU A 201 17.34 6.21 -8.77
C LEU A 201 17.89 7.07 -9.92
N GLU A 202 17.03 7.75 -10.67
CA GLU A 202 17.44 8.53 -11.84
C GLU A 202 17.44 10.04 -11.57
N THR A 203 16.29 10.60 -11.16
CA THR A 203 16.09 12.06 -11.20
C THR A 203 16.61 12.79 -9.95
N LYS A 204 16.68 12.12 -8.81
CA LYS A 204 17.14 12.71 -7.53
C LYS A 204 18.50 12.19 -7.07
N LYS A 205 19.33 11.73 -8.00
CA LYS A 205 20.63 11.12 -7.69
C LYS A 205 21.61 12.05 -6.95
N GLU A 206 21.45 13.37 -7.07
CA GLU A 206 22.32 14.36 -6.44
C GLU A 206 21.92 14.71 -4.99
N GLU A 207 20.75 14.26 -4.53
CA GLU A 207 20.31 14.48 -3.16
C GLU A 207 21.06 13.56 -2.18
N ASN A 208 21.35 14.08 -0.98
CA ASN A 208 22.22 13.44 0.00
C ASN A 208 21.55 12.23 0.68
N VAL A 209 21.75 11.02 0.15
CA VAL A 209 21.21 9.78 0.74
C VAL A 209 21.97 9.30 1.99
N SER A 210 23.19 9.75 2.26
CA SER A 210 23.99 9.22 3.38
C SER A 210 23.50 9.69 4.75
N SER A 211 22.83 10.85 4.83
CA SER A 211 22.36 11.39 6.11
C SER A 211 20.93 11.92 6.13
N ASP A 212 20.29 12.12 4.97
CA ASP A 212 18.90 12.60 4.89
C ASP A 212 17.92 11.43 5.03
N ALA A 213 17.13 11.42 6.11
CA ALA A 213 16.24 10.30 6.40
C ALA A 213 15.09 10.19 5.38
N GLY A 214 14.58 11.34 4.91
CA GLY A 214 13.57 11.40 3.88
C GLY A 214 14.04 10.78 2.58
N ARG A 215 15.27 11.10 2.19
CA ARG A 215 15.91 10.54 1.01
C ARG A 215 16.18 9.05 1.17
N GLN A 216 16.63 8.61 2.35
CA GLN A 216 16.79 7.19 2.66
C GLN A 216 15.46 6.43 2.55
N ALA A 217 14.36 7.00 3.07
CA ALA A 217 13.03 6.41 2.96
C ALA A 217 12.54 6.32 1.51
N GLN A 218 12.72 7.40 0.72
CA GLN A 218 12.35 7.40 -0.70
C GLN A 218 13.07 6.30 -1.49
N VAL A 219 14.38 6.18 -1.28
CA VAL A 219 15.19 5.18 -1.96
C VAL A 219 14.79 3.76 -1.53
N LEU A 220 14.60 3.55 -0.22
CA LEU A 220 14.20 2.26 0.29
C LEU A 220 12.79 1.86 -0.18
N ALA A 221 11.84 2.80 -0.27
CA ALA A 221 10.51 2.54 -0.84
C ALA A 221 10.62 2.01 -2.27
N ALA A 222 11.44 2.64 -3.11
CA ALA A 222 11.66 2.19 -4.49
C ALA A 222 12.33 0.81 -4.56
N ILE A 223 13.33 0.55 -3.71
CA ILE A 223 14.00 -0.76 -3.60
C ILE A 223 13.01 -1.85 -3.14
N ASN A 224 12.14 -1.53 -2.19
CA ASN A 224 11.14 -2.45 -1.67
C ASN A 224 10.15 -2.91 -2.74
N HIS A 225 9.84 -2.09 -3.75
CA HIS A 225 9.05 -2.56 -4.91
C HIS A 225 9.71 -3.74 -5.61
N ILE A 226 11.04 -3.71 -5.78
CA ILE A 226 11.79 -4.84 -6.36
C ILE A 226 11.85 -6.02 -5.40
N LEU A 227 12.18 -5.78 -4.12
CA LEU A 227 12.28 -6.86 -3.13
C LEU A 227 10.94 -7.58 -2.88
N ILE A 228 9.82 -6.87 -2.99
CA ILE A 228 8.50 -7.43 -2.72
C ILE A 228 7.84 -7.95 -3.99
N ALA A 229 7.88 -7.19 -5.09
CA ALA A 229 7.10 -7.45 -6.31
C ALA A 229 7.97 -7.67 -7.57
N GLY A 230 9.29 -7.86 -7.41
CA GLY A 230 10.25 -7.94 -8.52
C GLY A 230 9.91 -8.98 -9.58
N GLU A 231 9.43 -10.16 -9.19
CA GLU A 231 9.05 -11.22 -10.14
C GLU A 231 7.90 -10.78 -11.07
N VAL A 232 6.85 -10.19 -10.48
CA VAL A 232 5.69 -9.68 -11.23
C VAL A 232 6.10 -8.49 -12.08
N PHE A 233 6.89 -7.56 -11.53
CA PHE A 233 7.46 -6.45 -12.29
C PHE A 233 8.27 -6.94 -13.50
N ALA A 234 9.14 -7.93 -13.32
CA ALA A 234 9.98 -8.45 -14.40
C ALA A 234 9.17 -9.13 -15.50
N ARG A 235 8.14 -9.88 -15.13
CA ARG A 235 7.19 -10.46 -16.08
C ARG A 235 6.48 -9.37 -16.88
N ASP A 236 5.99 -8.33 -16.22
CA ASP A 236 5.20 -7.28 -16.85
C ASP A 236 6.06 -6.37 -17.73
N VAL A 237 7.32 -6.09 -17.35
CA VAL A 237 8.32 -5.42 -18.20
C VAL A 237 8.54 -6.20 -19.50
N LYS A 238 8.69 -7.53 -19.43
CA LYS A 238 8.87 -8.39 -20.62
C LYS A 238 7.62 -8.39 -21.52
N ALA A 239 6.43 -8.27 -20.91
CA ALA A 239 5.14 -8.24 -21.59
C ALA A 239 4.71 -6.83 -22.05
N ALA A 240 5.45 -5.77 -21.68
CA ALA A 240 5.04 -4.39 -21.89
C ALA A 240 4.87 -4.02 -23.37
N SER A 241 4.09 -2.96 -23.65
CA SER A 241 3.96 -2.44 -25.01
C SER A 241 5.30 -1.94 -25.55
N GLU A 242 5.46 -1.83 -26.88
CA GLU A 242 6.71 -1.33 -27.49
C GLU A 242 7.12 0.06 -26.99
N LYS A 243 6.15 0.93 -26.71
CA LYS A 243 6.40 2.24 -26.10
C LYS A 243 6.96 2.09 -24.67
N GLN A 244 6.34 1.26 -23.85
CA GLN A 244 6.80 1.01 -22.47
C GLN A 244 8.15 0.28 -22.45
N LYS A 245 8.42 -0.63 -23.40
CA LYS A 245 9.73 -1.28 -23.55
C LYS A 245 10.83 -0.30 -23.93
N ALA A 246 10.53 0.72 -24.72
CA ALA A 246 11.50 1.78 -25.00
C ALA A 246 11.86 2.54 -23.71
N ASP A 247 10.88 2.79 -22.85
CA ASP A 247 11.05 3.46 -21.56
C ASP A 247 11.67 2.56 -20.48
N LEU A 248 11.47 1.23 -20.53
CA LEU A 248 11.95 0.22 -19.57
C LEU A 248 12.94 -0.76 -20.23
N ASN A 249 13.87 -0.21 -21.01
CA ASN A 249 14.88 -1.01 -21.71
C ASN A 249 15.99 -1.50 -20.78
N ALA A 250 16.79 -2.46 -21.26
CA ALA A 250 17.87 -3.07 -20.49
C ALA A 250 18.92 -2.06 -19.97
N GLU A 251 19.20 -1.00 -20.72
CA GLU A 251 20.14 0.05 -20.29
C GLU A 251 19.61 0.79 -19.05
N LYS A 252 18.32 1.14 -19.06
CA LYS A 252 17.69 1.80 -17.91
C LYS A 252 17.61 0.89 -16.70
N LEU A 253 17.22 -0.37 -16.89
CA LEU A 253 17.15 -1.35 -15.81
C LEU A 253 18.53 -1.60 -15.19
N LYS A 254 19.58 -1.67 -16.02
CA LYS A 254 20.97 -1.76 -15.56
C LYS A 254 21.40 -0.53 -14.77
N MET A 255 21.07 0.67 -15.25
CA MET A 255 21.38 1.91 -14.55
C MET A 255 20.72 1.96 -13.16
N TRP A 256 19.46 1.53 -13.04
CA TRP A 256 18.80 1.43 -11.74
C TRP A 256 19.47 0.41 -10.81
N ALA A 257 19.81 -0.79 -11.31
CA ALA A 257 20.52 -1.79 -10.53
C ALA A 257 21.88 -1.26 -10.05
N ASP A 258 22.69 -0.68 -10.95
CA ASP A 258 23.99 -0.09 -10.62
C ASP A 258 23.84 1.02 -9.56
N ARG A 259 22.77 1.81 -9.66
CA ARG A 259 22.50 2.87 -8.67
C ARG A 259 22.16 2.33 -7.28
N MET A 260 21.45 1.22 -7.17
CA MET A 260 21.19 0.58 -5.87
C MET A 260 22.51 0.15 -5.22
N LYS A 261 23.42 -0.43 -6.00
CA LYS A 261 24.77 -0.78 -5.53
C LYS A 261 25.57 0.44 -5.07
N GLU A 262 25.58 1.51 -5.86
CA GLU A 262 26.25 2.77 -5.49
C GLU A 262 25.73 3.34 -4.16
N ILE A 263 24.42 3.23 -3.91
CA ILE A 263 23.81 3.66 -2.66
C ILE A 263 24.29 2.78 -1.50
N ALA A 264 24.31 1.46 -1.67
CA ALA A 264 24.82 0.54 -0.66
C ALA A 264 26.30 0.83 -0.31
N ASP A 265 27.12 1.20 -1.29
CA ASP A 265 28.53 1.56 -1.08
C ASP A 265 28.70 2.93 -0.40
N LEU A 266 27.75 3.84 -0.60
CA LEU A 266 27.81 5.22 -0.09
C LEU A 266 27.35 5.35 1.37
N VAL A 267 26.35 4.57 1.79
CA VAL A 267 25.79 4.66 3.14
C VAL A 267 26.54 3.72 4.10
N ASP A 268 26.62 4.10 5.38
CA ASP A 268 27.21 3.25 6.40
C ASP A 268 26.19 2.28 7.03
N ASP A 269 26.67 1.41 7.92
CA ASP A 269 25.82 0.40 8.58
C ASP A 269 24.81 1.02 9.58
N SER A 270 24.91 2.32 9.87
CA SER A 270 23.96 3.06 10.69
C SER A 270 22.81 3.69 9.89
N ALA A 271 22.83 3.56 8.56
CA ALA A 271 21.75 4.00 7.69
C ALA A 271 20.41 3.37 8.12
N ARG A 272 19.36 4.18 8.11
CA ARG A 272 18.06 3.78 8.66
C ARG A 272 17.47 2.60 7.91
N TRP A 273 16.70 1.78 8.62
CA TRP A 273 15.94 0.63 8.09
C TRP A 273 16.78 -0.37 7.29
N ASN A 274 18.06 -0.54 7.67
CA ASN A 274 19.02 -1.41 7.00
C ASN A 274 19.17 -1.09 5.49
N LEU A 275 19.11 0.19 5.12
CA LEU A 275 19.14 0.63 3.72
C LEU A 275 20.32 0.02 2.94
N LYS A 276 21.50 -0.07 3.56
CA LYS A 276 22.70 -0.64 2.92
C LYS A 276 22.49 -2.06 2.41
N GLU A 277 22.05 -2.95 3.31
CA GLU A 277 21.82 -4.36 3.02
C GLU A 277 20.68 -4.50 1.99
N ARG A 278 19.57 -3.81 2.22
CA ARG A 278 18.41 -3.81 1.32
C ARG A 278 18.74 -3.32 -0.09
N ALA A 279 19.58 -2.30 -0.22
CA ALA A 279 20.01 -1.80 -1.52
C ALA A 279 20.90 -2.81 -2.26
N MET A 280 21.75 -3.55 -1.56
CA MET A 280 22.52 -4.63 -2.17
C MET A 280 21.61 -5.79 -2.60
N GLU A 281 20.69 -6.24 -1.74
CA GLU A 281 19.70 -7.27 -2.08
C GLU A 281 18.86 -6.86 -3.30
N GLY A 282 18.43 -5.59 -3.34
CA GLY A 282 17.67 -5.03 -4.46
C GLY A 282 18.47 -5.03 -5.76
N HIS A 283 19.76 -4.68 -5.71
CA HIS A 283 20.67 -4.77 -6.85
C HIS A 283 20.76 -6.20 -7.38
N GLU A 284 21.07 -7.16 -6.51
CA GLU A 284 21.24 -8.57 -6.87
C GLU A 284 19.96 -9.13 -7.51
N LEU A 285 18.80 -8.90 -6.88
CA LEU A 285 17.51 -9.39 -7.38
C LEU A 285 17.13 -8.72 -8.72
N MET A 286 17.43 -7.43 -8.89
CA MET A 286 17.16 -6.73 -10.14
C MET A 286 18.04 -7.26 -11.28
N VAL A 287 19.31 -7.58 -11.00
CA VAL A 287 20.21 -8.21 -11.98
C VAL A 287 19.66 -9.57 -12.38
N GLU A 288 19.34 -10.44 -11.40
CA GLU A 288 18.84 -11.80 -11.62
C GLU A 288 17.55 -11.82 -12.47
N LEU A 289 16.57 -10.97 -12.15
CA LEU A 289 15.25 -11.07 -12.77
C LEU A 289 15.14 -10.41 -14.16
N LEU A 290 15.96 -9.38 -14.41
CA LEU A 290 15.77 -8.46 -15.53
C LEU A 290 16.98 -8.31 -16.46
N LEU A 291 18.18 -8.69 -16.03
CA LEU A 291 19.42 -8.47 -16.77
C LEU A 291 20.17 -9.76 -17.14
N GLU A 292 19.77 -10.89 -16.55
CA GLU A 292 20.19 -12.25 -16.92
C GLU A 292 19.10 -12.98 -17.71
#